data_AF-A0A4W4EZQ3-F1
#
_entry.id   AF-A0A4W4EZQ3-F1
#
_cell.length_a   1.000
_cell.length_b   1.000
_cell.length_c   1.000
_cell.angle_alpha   90.00
_cell.angle_beta   90.00
_cell.angle_gamma   90.00
#
_symmetry.space_group_name_H-M   'P 1'
#
loop_
_entity.id
_entity.type
_entity.pdbx_description
1 polymer ?
#
loop_
_entity_poly.entity_id
_entity_poly.type
_entity_poly.pdbx_seq_one_letter_code
_entity_poly.pdbx_strand_id
1 'polypeptide(L)' 'MGDKKCPSRPKRQAKPSADDGFWDCSVCTFKNSAEAFKCSICDVRKGTSTR' A
#
# COMPACT_ATOMS: atom_id res chain seq x y z
N MET A 1 -42.14 -0.42 18.67
CA MET A 1 -41.91 -0.44 17.20
C MET A 1 -40.84 0.60 16.90
N GLY A 2 -39.78 0.24 16.17
CA GLY A 2 -38.54 1.02 16.13
C GLY A 2 -37.59 0.50 15.06
N ASP A 3 -38.12 0.35 13.85
CA ASP A 3 -37.52 -0.25 12.67
C ASP A 3 -36.98 0.86 11.78
N LYS A 4 -35.72 1.28 11.97
CA LYS A 4 -34.95 2.05 10.98
C LYS A 4 -33.44 1.84 11.12
N LYS A 5 -32.91 0.79 10.50
CA LYS A 5 -31.49 0.76 10.10
C LYS A 5 -31.36 0.22 8.69
N CYS A 6 -31.27 1.16 7.75
CA CYS A 6 -30.88 0.93 6.36
C CYS A 6 -29.52 0.18 6.33
N PRO A 7 -29.38 -0.95 5.60
CA PRO A 7 -28.09 -1.60 5.45
C PRO A 7 -27.31 -0.86 4.35
N SER A 8 -26.39 0.01 4.78
CA SER A 8 -25.39 0.62 3.93
C SER A 8 -24.56 -0.46 3.23
N ARG A 9 -24.80 -0.59 1.92
CA ARG A 9 -23.95 -1.15 0.84
C ARG A 9 -22.59 -1.73 1.32
N PRO A 10 -22.32 -3.04 1.19
CA PRO A 10 -21.02 -3.60 1.61
C PRO A 10 -19.90 -2.96 0.78
N LYS A 11 -19.07 -2.16 1.45
CA LYS A 11 -17.81 -1.63 0.90
C LYS A 11 -16.96 -2.82 0.49
N ARG A 12 -16.64 -2.86 -0.80
CA ARG A 12 -15.66 -3.72 -1.48
C ARG A 12 -14.56 -4.11 -0.48
N GLN A 13 -14.58 -5.38 -0.06
CA GLN A 13 -13.53 -5.95 0.78
C GLN A 13 -12.22 -5.89 0.00
N ALA A 14 -11.46 -4.81 0.17
CA ALA A 14 -10.02 -4.88 -0.01
C ALA A 14 -9.55 -5.81 1.09
N LYS A 15 -9.39 -7.09 0.74
CA LYS A 15 -8.56 -8.00 1.52
C LYS A 15 -7.27 -7.22 1.82
N PRO A 16 -6.75 -7.21 3.06
CA PRO A 16 -5.34 -6.92 3.26
C PRO A 16 -4.60 -8.05 2.53
N SER A 17 -4.42 -7.84 1.24
CA SER A 17 -3.59 -8.64 0.36
C SER A 17 -2.23 -8.61 1.04
N ALA A 18 -1.63 -9.78 1.20
CA ALA A 18 -0.30 -10.00 1.75
C ALA A 18 0.82 -9.35 0.89
N ASP A 19 0.67 -8.07 0.59
CA ASP A 19 1.56 -7.19 -0.14
C ASP A 19 2.11 -6.09 0.79
N ASP A 20 1.90 -6.21 2.11
CA ASP A 20 2.59 -5.41 3.14
C ASP A 20 4.10 -5.72 3.23
N GLY A 21 4.64 -6.52 2.31
CA GLY A 21 6.01 -7.00 2.28
C GLY A 21 6.89 -6.37 1.20
N PHE A 22 6.36 -5.45 0.37
CA PHE A 22 7.13 -4.84 -0.72
C PHE A 22 6.75 -3.36 -0.93
N TRP A 23 7.62 -2.58 -1.57
CA TRP A 23 7.36 -1.19 -1.96
C TRP A 23 7.90 -0.87 -3.34
N ASP A 24 7.15 -0.05 -4.07
CA ASP A 24 7.49 0.36 -5.42
C ASP A 24 8.45 1.54 -5.36
N CYS A 25 9.58 1.44 -6.07
CA CYS A 25 10.51 2.55 -6.20
C CYS A 25 9.85 3.71 -6.94
N SER A 26 9.80 4.91 -6.35
CA SER A 26 9.25 6.09 -7.02
C SER A 26 10.08 6.57 -8.22
N VAL A 27 11.33 6.13 -8.35
CA VAL A 27 12.25 6.56 -9.40
C VAL A 27 12.26 5.59 -10.58
N CYS A 28 12.46 4.30 -10.32
CA CYS A 28 12.57 3.28 -11.37
C CYS A 28 11.41 2.29 -11.39
N THR A 29 10.39 2.45 -10.53
CA THR A 29 9.21 1.56 -10.41
C THR A 29 9.50 0.12 -10.04
N PHE A 30 10.74 -0.20 -9.68
CA PHE A 30 11.12 -1.53 -9.24
C PHE A 30 10.48 -1.89 -7.89
N LYS A 31 9.99 -3.13 -7.77
CA LYS A 31 9.37 -3.66 -6.56
C LYS A 31 10.44 -4.15 -5.58
N ASN A 32 10.70 -3.38 -4.54
CA ASN A 32 11.70 -3.68 -3.51
C ASN A 32 11.06 -4.39 -2.31
N SER A 33 11.84 -5.17 -1.57
CA SER A 33 11.40 -5.78 -0.30
C SER A 33 11.05 -4.71 0.75
N ALA A 34 10.05 -4.95 1.59
CA ALA A 34 9.61 -4.03 2.64
C ALA A 34 10.70 -3.74 3.67
N GLU A 35 11.56 -4.74 3.93
CA GLU A 35 12.74 -4.64 4.79
C GLU A 35 13.87 -3.79 4.18
N ALA A 36 13.86 -3.61 2.85
CA ALA A 36 14.88 -2.82 2.17
C ALA A 36 14.63 -1.32 2.37
N PHE A 37 15.63 -0.62 2.91
CA PHE A 37 15.60 0.83 3.12
C PHE A 37 15.90 1.64 1.84
N LYS A 38 16.45 0.99 0.82
CA LYS A 38 16.79 1.57 -0.49
C LYS A 38 16.48 0.62 -1.63
N CYS A 39 16.38 1.15 -2.84
CA CYS A 39 16.11 0.37 -4.03
C CYS A 39 17.36 -0.41 -4.46
N SER A 40 17.22 -1.69 -4.77
CA SER A 40 18.35 -2.52 -5.21
C SER A 40 18.86 -2.20 -6.62
N ILE A 41 18.09 -1.45 -7.42
CA ILE A 41 18.45 -1.14 -8.81
C ILE A 41 19.06 0.27 -8.95
N CYS A 42 18.55 1.24 -8.20
CA CYS A 42 18.96 2.64 -8.34
C CYS A 42 19.43 3.28 -7.03
N ASP A 43 19.52 2.50 -5.94
CA ASP A 43 19.99 2.91 -4.61
C ASP A 43 19.21 4.05 -3.93
N VAL A 44 18.07 4.47 -4.48
CA VAL A 44 17.21 5.51 -3.89
C VAL A 44 16.47 5.00 -2.66
N ARG A 45 16.28 5.85 -1.66
CA ARG A 45 15.69 5.43 -0.38
C ARG A 45 14.17 5.37 -0.44
N LYS A 46 13.59 4.42 0.31
CA LYS A 46 12.14 4.33 0.51
C LYS A 46 11.66 5.60 1.20
N GLY A 47 10.82 6.41 0.53
CA GLY A 47 10.22 7.60 1.11
C GLY A 47 11.02 8.90 0.99
N THR A 48 12.10 8.98 0.19
CA THR A 48 12.79 10.27 -0.09
C THR A 48 12.04 11.19 -1.04
N SER A 49 10.72 11.07 -1.14
CA SER A 49 9.90 12.09 -1.81
C SER A 49 9.73 13.31 -0.88
N THR A 50 10.84 13.90 -0.42
CA THR A 50 10.80 15.27 0.06
C THR A 50 10.64 16.15 -1.17
N ARG A 51 9.36 16.49 -1.43
CA ARG A 51 8.83 17.59 -2.26
C ARG A 51 9.69 18.07 -3.44
#